data_AF-A0A977KCS3-F1
#
_entry.id   AF-A0A977KCS3-F1
#
_cell.length_a   1.000
_cell.length_b   1.000
_cell.length_c   1.000
_cell.angle_alpha   90.00
_cell.angle_beta   90.00
_cell.angle_gamma   90.00
#
_symmetry.space_group_name_H-M   'P 1'
#
loop_
_entity.id
_entity.type
_entity.pdbx_description
1 polymer ?
#
loop_
_entity_poly.entity_id
_entity_poly.type
_entity_poly.pdbx_seq_one_letter_code
_entity_poly.pdbx_strand_id
1 'polypeptide(L)'
;MPVGIGKGFATSAAISLASALSKYSNYHSAIAKAHNAEVVLKTGLGDVMAIAYGKGIALRVKGGGPGWGKVYSIIESDKFKKVSVIALEFKGSWKDTPSMLSSIKSYFPFPPLWRRLLTNPSLETFLNVANAFSKTLGMYPEEFSFIESLKGVLGTYAKKSVYLTVVKNIHIRAVLDKLRKEGLDPQIFTISENGIGGL
;
A
#
# COMPACT_ATOMS: atom_id res chain seq x y z
N MET A 1 -15.39 3.98 -5.53
CA MET A 1 -15.47 4.99 -4.44
C MET A 1 -14.48 6.11 -4.75
N PRO A 2 -14.85 7.39 -4.62
CA PRO A 2 -13.92 8.48 -4.87
C PRO A 2 -12.95 8.60 -3.68
N VAL A 3 -11.77 7.99 -3.82
CA VAL A 3 -10.62 8.23 -2.93
C VAL A 3 -9.80 9.40 -3.50
N GLY A 4 -9.46 10.37 -2.66
CA GLY A 4 -8.74 11.57 -3.09
C GLY A 4 -7.39 11.25 -3.75
N ILE A 5 -7.08 11.93 -4.85
CA ILE A 5 -5.76 11.85 -5.49
C ILE A 5 -4.71 12.43 -4.53
N GLY A 6 -3.50 11.85 -4.51
CA GLY A 6 -2.40 12.30 -3.66
C GLY A 6 -2.44 11.79 -2.21
N LYS A 7 -3.52 11.13 -1.79
CA LYS A 7 -3.68 10.59 -0.43
C LYS A 7 -2.89 9.31 -0.15
N GLY A 8 -2.41 8.62 -1.19
CA GLY A 8 -1.62 7.39 -1.05
C GLY A 8 -2.33 6.09 -1.41
N PHE A 9 -3.58 6.18 -1.88
CA PHE A 9 -4.41 5.08 -2.40
C PHE A 9 -4.10 4.66 -3.85
N ALA A 10 -3.01 5.17 -4.45
CA ALA A 10 -2.61 4.86 -5.83
C ALA A 10 -3.68 5.22 -6.91
N THR A 11 -4.59 6.16 -6.63
CA THR A 11 -5.67 6.56 -7.53
C THR A 11 -5.16 7.09 -8.87
N SER A 12 -4.05 7.85 -8.90
CA SER A 12 -3.45 8.36 -10.14
C SER A 12 -3.00 7.24 -11.06
N ALA A 13 -2.32 6.23 -10.51
CA ALA A 13 -1.86 5.05 -11.23
C ALA A 13 -3.01 4.19 -11.75
N ALA A 14 -4.09 4.03 -10.96
CA ALA A 14 -5.27 3.29 -11.39
C ALA A 14 -5.96 3.98 -12.58
N ILE A 15 -6.14 5.31 -12.51
CA ILE A 15 -6.76 6.11 -13.58
C ILE A 15 -5.89 6.12 -14.85
N SER A 16 -4.58 6.35 -14.70
CA SER A 16 -3.67 6.38 -15.85
C SER A 16 -3.59 5.03 -16.54
N LEU A 17 -3.58 3.93 -15.78
CA LEU A 17 -3.61 2.58 -16.32
C LEU A 17 -4.94 2.27 -17.03
N ALA A 18 -6.08 2.60 -16.42
CA ALA A 18 -7.39 2.41 -17.05
C ALA A 18 -7.52 3.22 -18.37
N SER A 19 -7.06 4.46 -18.37
CA SER A 19 -7.03 5.33 -19.56
C SER A 19 -6.09 4.82 -20.66
N ALA A 20 -4.97 4.20 -20.28
CA ALA A 20 -4.08 3.58 -21.26
C ALA A 20 -4.69 2.29 -21.83
N LEU A 21 -5.25 1.43 -20.99
CA LEU A 21 -5.88 0.18 -21.43
C LEU A 21 -7.09 0.40 -22.34
N SER A 22 -7.80 1.51 -22.20
CA SER A 22 -8.90 1.86 -23.12
C SER A 22 -8.43 2.38 -24.49
N LYS A 23 -7.19 2.87 -24.58
CA LYS A 23 -6.64 3.48 -25.81
C LYS A 23 -5.70 2.57 -26.59
N TYR A 24 -5.04 1.64 -25.91
CA TYR A 24 -4.01 0.78 -26.51
C TYR A 24 -4.43 -0.68 -26.41
N SER A 25 -4.47 -1.38 -27.54
CA SER A 25 -4.81 -2.80 -27.62
C SER A 25 -3.71 -3.73 -27.08
N ASN A 26 -2.44 -3.28 -27.11
CA ASN A 26 -1.33 -4.05 -26.55
C ASN A 26 -1.15 -3.74 -25.06
N TYR A 27 -1.33 -4.76 -24.21
CA TYR A 27 -1.26 -4.66 -22.76
C TYR A 27 0.08 -4.09 -22.25
N HIS A 28 1.21 -4.57 -22.78
CA HIS A 28 2.53 -4.07 -22.37
C HIS A 28 2.74 -2.60 -22.74
N SER A 29 2.29 -2.20 -23.94
CA SER A 29 2.33 -0.81 -24.38
C SER A 29 1.47 0.09 -23.51
N ALA A 30 0.25 -0.34 -23.17
CA ALA A 30 -0.65 0.39 -22.28
C ALA A 30 0.01 0.67 -20.91
N ILE A 31 0.58 -0.37 -20.28
CA ILE A 31 1.25 -0.20 -18.99
C ILE A 31 2.48 0.69 -19.13
N ALA A 32 3.26 0.56 -20.20
CA ALA A 32 4.43 1.41 -20.42
C ALA A 32 4.04 2.89 -20.53
N LYS A 33 2.94 3.19 -21.23
CA LYS A 33 2.39 4.56 -21.34
C LYS A 33 1.88 5.09 -20.01
N ALA A 34 1.15 4.28 -19.25
CA ALA A 34 0.68 4.65 -17.91
C ALA A 34 1.85 4.89 -16.95
N HIS A 35 2.86 4.01 -16.95
CA HIS A 35 4.05 4.16 -16.12
C HIS A 35 4.85 5.41 -16.48
N ASN A 36 5.05 5.67 -17.77
CA ASN A 36 5.75 6.86 -18.24
C ASN A 36 5.03 8.14 -17.78
N ALA A 37 3.70 8.19 -17.90
CA ALA A 37 2.91 9.32 -17.42
C ALA A 37 3.10 9.58 -15.92
N GLU A 38 3.05 8.53 -15.08
CA GLU A 38 3.26 8.68 -13.62
C GLU A 38 4.68 9.14 -13.26
N VAL A 39 5.70 8.70 -14.02
CA VAL A 39 7.10 9.12 -13.82
C VAL A 39 7.31 10.57 -14.22
N VAL A 40 6.83 10.97 -15.41
CA VAL A 40 6.98 12.35 -15.94
C VAL A 40 6.24 13.35 -15.04
N LEU A 41 5.04 12.99 -14.57
CA LEU A 41 4.24 13.83 -13.68
C LEU A 41 4.67 13.75 -12.21
N LYS A 42 5.68 12.93 -11.89
CA LYS A 42 6.20 12.72 -10.52
C LYS A 42 5.12 12.27 -9.52
N THR A 43 4.09 11.60 -10.01
CA THR A 43 2.94 11.13 -9.20
C THR A 43 3.16 9.72 -8.64
N GLY A 44 3.98 8.89 -9.30
CA GLY A 44 4.27 7.54 -8.83
C GLY A 44 5.43 6.85 -9.56
N LEU A 45 6.25 6.11 -8.82
CA LEU A 45 7.35 5.32 -9.38
C LEU A 45 7.07 3.81 -9.42
N GLY A 46 6.00 3.34 -8.76
CA GLY A 46 5.79 1.91 -8.51
C GLY A 46 4.37 1.41 -8.57
N ASP A 47 3.38 2.29 -8.43
CA ASP A 47 1.99 1.91 -8.29
C ASP A 47 1.46 1.23 -9.57
N VAL A 48 1.82 1.74 -10.76
CA VAL A 48 1.42 1.12 -12.05
C VAL A 48 1.92 -0.32 -12.16
N MET A 49 3.19 -0.57 -11.83
CA MET A 49 3.77 -1.92 -11.88
C MET A 49 3.11 -2.85 -10.87
N ALA A 50 2.84 -2.36 -9.66
CA ALA A 50 2.18 -3.13 -8.61
C ALA A 50 0.74 -3.49 -8.99
N ILE A 51 -0.02 -2.57 -9.56
CA ILE A 51 -1.42 -2.80 -9.98
C ILE A 51 -1.47 -3.73 -11.20
N ALA A 52 -0.61 -3.52 -12.19
CA ALA A 52 -0.65 -4.26 -13.45
C ALA A 52 -0.17 -5.71 -13.33
N TYR A 53 0.85 -5.96 -12.50
CA TYR A 53 1.54 -7.26 -12.43
C TYR A 53 1.49 -7.91 -11.04
N GLY A 54 1.07 -7.19 -10.00
CA GLY A 54 0.95 -7.74 -8.65
C GLY A 54 -0.34 -8.54 -8.45
N LYS A 55 -0.27 -9.49 -7.52
CA LYS A 55 -1.39 -10.23 -6.94
C LYS A 55 -1.23 -10.21 -5.43
N GLY A 56 -2.31 -10.07 -4.66
CA GLY A 56 -2.21 -9.98 -3.21
C GLY A 56 -1.35 -8.79 -2.77
N ILE A 57 -0.21 -9.08 -2.14
CA ILE A 57 0.78 -8.06 -1.75
C ILE A 57 1.94 -8.06 -2.75
N ALA A 58 2.05 -6.98 -3.52
CA ALA A 58 3.09 -6.80 -4.52
C ALA A 58 4.42 -6.31 -3.91
N LEU A 59 5.51 -7.02 -4.19
CA LEU A 59 6.88 -6.72 -3.79
C LEU A 59 7.71 -6.35 -5.04
N ARG A 60 8.27 -5.14 -5.08
CA ARG A 60 9.17 -4.72 -6.17
C ARG A 60 10.60 -5.15 -5.88
N VAL A 61 10.98 -6.32 -6.40
CA VAL A 61 12.32 -6.90 -6.20
C VAL A 61 13.39 -6.29 -7.12
N LYS A 62 12.97 -5.68 -8.24
CA LYS A 62 13.86 -4.88 -9.12
C LYS A 62 13.13 -3.61 -9.56
N GLY A 63 13.77 -2.46 -9.34
CA GLY A 63 13.27 -1.17 -9.83
C GLY A 63 13.28 -1.09 -11.36
N GLY A 64 12.31 -0.35 -11.91
CA GLY A 64 12.16 -0.15 -13.36
C GLY A 64 10.69 -0.23 -13.79
N GLY A 65 10.42 0.29 -14.99
CA GLY A 65 9.13 0.18 -15.65
C GLY A 65 8.91 -1.17 -16.33
N PRO A 66 7.84 -1.31 -17.13
CA PRO A 66 7.56 -2.54 -17.88
C PRO A 66 8.75 -3.00 -18.73
N GLY A 67 9.05 -4.30 -18.69
CA GLY A 67 10.22 -4.90 -19.36
C GLY A 67 11.54 -4.81 -18.59
N TRP A 68 11.66 -3.93 -17.58
CA TRP A 68 12.91 -3.71 -16.83
C TRP A 68 12.79 -4.07 -15.35
N GLY A 69 11.66 -3.69 -14.73
CA GLY A 69 11.35 -3.96 -13.33
C GLY A 69 10.85 -5.39 -13.11
N LYS A 70 10.90 -5.84 -11.86
CA LYS A 70 10.36 -7.14 -11.44
C LYS A 70 9.46 -6.98 -10.22
N VAL A 71 8.27 -7.57 -10.31
CA VAL A 71 7.28 -7.64 -9.24
C VAL A 71 7.13 -9.10 -8.82
N TYR A 72 7.30 -9.37 -7.54
CA TYR A 72 6.94 -10.62 -6.89
C TYR A 72 5.65 -10.41 -6.10
N SER A 73 4.90 -11.47 -5.83
CA SER A 73 3.61 -11.39 -5.13
C SER A 73 3.59 -12.34 -3.95
N ILE A 74 3.24 -11.84 -2.76
CA ILE A 74 2.86 -12.69 -1.63
C ILE A 74 1.41 -13.12 -1.86
N ILE A 75 1.20 -14.43 -1.99
CA ILE A 75 -0.12 -15.02 -2.28
C ILE A 75 -0.49 -15.92 -1.10
N GLU A 76 -1.43 -15.48 -0.27
CA GLU A 76 -1.97 -16.24 0.86
C GLU A 76 -3.51 -16.23 0.80
N SER A 77 -4.05 -16.76 -0.30
CA SER A 77 -5.48 -16.67 -0.65
C SER A 77 -6.45 -16.97 0.49
N ASP A 78 -6.26 -18.10 1.19
CA ASP A 78 -7.13 -18.48 2.31
C ASP A 78 -7.07 -17.50 3.48
N LYS A 79 -5.91 -16.86 3.69
CA LYS A 79 -5.72 -15.83 4.71
C LYS A 79 -6.34 -14.51 4.26
N PHE A 80 -6.13 -14.11 3.00
CA PHE A 80 -6.68 -12.87 2.42
C PHE A 80 -8.21 -12.86 2.45
N LYS A 81 -8.88 -13.99 2.22
CA LYS A 81 -10.34 -14.13 2.34
C LYS A 81 -10.87 -13.99 3.77
N LYS A 82 -10.01 -14.13 4.79
CA LYS A 82 -10.37 -14.08 6.21
C LYS A 82 -10.01 -12.75 6.88
N VAL A 83 -9.48 -11.78 6.12
CA VAL A 83 -9.06 -10.48 6.62
C VAL A 83 -9.61 -9.34 5.77
N SER A 84 -9.71 -8.17 6.38
CA SER A 84 -10.05 -6.91 5.74
C SER A 84 -9.01 -5.86 6.09
N VAL A 85 -8.80 -4.91 5.19
CA VAL A 85 -7.95 -3.75 5.41
C VAL A 85 -8.84 -2.57 5.78
N ILE A 86 -8.55 -1.90 6.88
CA ILE A 86 -9.18 -0.64 7.25
C ILE A 86 -8.17 0.46 7.01
N ALA A 87 -8.57 1.51 6.31
CA ALA A 87 -7.78 2.71 6.09
C ALA A 87 -8.42 3.91 6.81
N LEU A 88 -7.57 4.70 7.45
CA LEU A 88 -7.93 5.94 8.13
C LEU A 88 -7.09 7.07 7.54
N GLU A 89 -7.75 8.11 7.05
CA GLU A 89 -7.05 9.34 6.67
C GLU A 89 -6.75 10.17 7.91
N PHE A 90 -5.53 10.70 7.98
CA PHE A 90 -5.12 11.64 9.02
C PHE A 90 -4.32 12.79 8.43
N LYS A 91 -4.24 13.91 9.16
CA LYS A 91 -3.32 14.99 8.80
C LYS A 91 -1.92 14.59 9.21
N GLY A 92 -1.14 14.07 8.26
CA GLY A 92 0.25 13.72 8.51
C GLY A 92 1.09 14.93 8.91
N SER A 93 2.19 14.67 9.63
CA SER A 93 3.14 15.70 10.09
C SER A 93 3.88 16.43 8.96
N TRP A 94 3.88 15.85 7.75
CA TRP A 94 4.63 16.36 6.60
C TRP A 94 3.70 16.93 5.53
N LYS A 95 4.04 18.11 5.00
CA LYS A 95 3.27 18.79 3.94
C LYS A 95 3.27 18.00 2.62
N ASP A 96 4.39 17.37 2.26
CA ASP A 96 4.53 16.59 1.02
C ASP A 96 5.60 15.48 1.12
N THR A 97 5.61 14.59 0.11
CA THR A 97 6.57 13.47 0.02
C THR A 97 8.03 13.92 -0.15
N PRO A 98 8.36 14.94 -0.99
CA PRO A 98 9.73 15.46 -1.07
C PRO A 98 10.30 15.94 0.26
N SER A 99 9.52 16.70 1.04
CA SER A 99 9.93 17.20 2.36
C SER A 99 10.23 16.05 3.32
N MET A 100 9.37 15.03 3.33
CA MET A 100 9.58 13.80 4.09
C MET A 100 10.85 13.06 3.65
N LEU A 101 11.10 12.91 2.34
CA LEU A 101 12.33 12.22 1.87
C LEU A 101 13.60 13.00 2.22
N SER A 102 13.53 14.33 2.21
CA SER A 102 14.64 15.20 2.61
C SER A 102 14.95 15.15 4.12
N SER A 103 13.98 14.76 4.96
CA SER A 103 14.19 14.63 6.41
C SER A 103 14.84 13.29 6.81
N ILE A 104 14.93 12.33 5.89
CA ILE A 104 15.58 11.03 6.13
C ILE A 104 17.09 11.23 6.22
N LYS A 105 17.61 11.23 7.45
CA LYS A 105 19.06 11.38 7.73
C LYS A 105 19.88 10.16 7.33
N SER A 106 19.29 8.97 7.37
CA SER A 106 19.98 7.72 7.04
C SER A 106 19.01 6.68 6.48
N TYR A 107 19.42 6.04 5.39
CA TYR A 107 18.71 4.91 4.82
C TYR A 107 19.16 3.56 5.38
N PHE A 108 20.18 3.53 6.25
CA PHE A 108 20.75 2.32 6.83
C PHE A 108 19.73 1.35 7.49
N PRO A 109 18.66 1.82 8.16
CA PRO A 109 17.68 0.93 8.78
C PRO A 109 16.82 0.12 7.78
N PHE A 110 16.69 0.56 6.52
CA PHE A 110 15.70 0.00 5.59
C PHE A 110 16.15 -1.26 4.84
N PRO A 111 17.40 -1.38 4.34
CA PRO A 111 17.86 -2.60 3.68
C PRO A 111 17.70 -3.88 4.52
N PRO A 112 17.97 -3.89 5.84
CA PRO A 112 17.70 -5.06 6.69
C PRO A 112 16.21 -5.43 6.76
N LEU A 113 15.32 -4.44 6.87
CA LEU A 113 13.87 -4.65 6.86
C LEU A 113 13.40 -5.26 5.53
N TRP A 114 13.91 -4.74 4.42
CA TRP A 114 13.62 -5.28 3.10
C TRP A 114 14.12 -6.72 2.94
N ARG A 115 15.36 -7.01 3.38
CA ARG A 115 15.91 -8.37 3.36
C ARG A 115 15.05 -9.34 4.17
N ARG A 116 14.59 -8.94 5.36
CA ARG A 116 13.69 -9.75 6.19
C ARG A 116 12.40 -10.12 5.45
N LEU A 117 11.79 -9.16 4.74
CA LEU A 117 10.60 -9.41 3.94
C LEU A 117 10.85 -10.36 2.77
N LEU A 118 12.02 -10.26 2.13
CA LEU A 118 12.40 -11.18 1.04
C LEU A 118 12.73 -12.59 1.53
N THR A 119 13.29 -12.74 2.74
CA THR A 119 13.65 -14.05 3.29
C THR A 119 12.42 -14.86 3.72
N ASN A 120 11.40 -14.21 4.29
CA ASN A 120 10.17 -14.89 4.71
C ASN A 120 8.92 -14.09 4.30
N PRO A 121 8.54 -14.12 3.01
CA PRO A 121 7.43 -13.36 2.49
C PRO A 121 6.08 -13.91 3.00
N SER A 122 5.42 -13.15 3.88
CA SER A 122 4.07 -13.41 4.38
C SER A 122 3.35 -12.10 4.70
N LEU A 123 2.03 -12.13 4.89
CA LEU A 123 1.24 -11.01 5.39
C LEU A 123 1.79 -10.50 6.72
N GLU A 124 2.11 -11.39 7.64
CA GLU A 124 2.64 -11.03 8.97
C GLU A 124 4.02 -10.37 8.85
N THR A 125 4.93 -10.93 8.05
CA THR A 125 6.24 -10.30 7.82
C THR A 125 6.07 -8.92 7.17
N PHE A 126 5.18 -8.81 6.18
CA PHE A 126 4.87 -7.54 5.52
C PHE A 126 4.38 -6.49 6.51
N LEU A 127 3.39 -6.82 7.34
CA LEU A 127 2.83 -5.89 8.32
C LEU A 127 3.87 -5.47 9.36
N ASN A 128 4.67 -6.40 9.86
CA ASN A 128 5.74 -6.10 10.80
C ASN A 128 6.80 -5.17 10.20
N VAL A 129 7.23 -5.46 8.97
CA VAL A 129 8.21 -4.62 8.26
C VAL A 129 7.63 -3.25 7.92
N ALA A 130 6.39 -3.17 7.48
CA ALA A 130 5.71 -1.91 7.17
C ALA A 130 5.50 -1.04 8.41
N ASN A 131 5.13 -1.64 9.56
CA ASN A 131 5.02 -0.95 10.84
C ASN A 131 6.36 -0.34 11.23
N ALA A 132 7.41 -1.17 11.30
CA ALA A 132 8.76 -0.74 11.64
C ALA A 132 9.25 0.36 10.71
N PHE A 133 9.06 0.20 9.39
CA PHE A 133 9.40 1.20 8.39
C PHE A 133 8.71 2.54 8.66
N SER A 134 7.39 2.52 8.91
CA SER A 134 6.62 3.74 9.16
C SER A 134 7.01 4.44 10.48
N LYS A 135 7.33 3.67 11.54
CA LYS A 135 7.82 4.19 12.82
C LYS A 135 9.23 4.78 12.68
N THR A 136 10.15 4.09 12.00
CA THR A 136 11.51 4.59 11.74
C THR A 136 11.52 5.88 10.93
N LEU A 137 10.56 6.07 10.00
CA LEU A 137 10.40 7.31 9.26
C LEU A 137 9.68 8.43 10.04
N GLY A 138 9.15 8.16 11.23
CA GLY A 138 8.32 9.11 11.97
C GLY A 138 7.00 9.44 11.25
N MET A 139 6.48 8.49 10.45
CA MET A 139 5.20 8.62 9.75
C MET A 139 4.04 8.00 10.52
N TYR A 140 4.34 7.22 11.55
CA TYR A 140 3.34 6.50 12.33
C TYR A 140 2.63 7.47 13.29
N PRO A 141 1.31 7.67 13.15
CA PRO A 141 0.54 8.51 14.06
C PRO A 141 0.35 7.80 15.41
N GLU A 142 1.07 8.24 16.43
CA GLU A 142 1.05 7.61 17.76
C GLU A 142 -0.33 7.69 18.41
N GLU A 143 -1.16 8.66 18.05
CA GLU A 143 -2.56 8.75 18.47
C GLU A 143 -3.40 7.54 18.03
N PHE A 144 -2.96 6.78 17.01
CA PHE A 144 -3.63 5.57 16.53
C PHE A 144 -2.99 4.28 17.04
N SER A 145 -1.96 4.36 17.88
CA SER A 145 -1.27 3.19 18.46
C SER A 145 -2.22 2.25 19.21
N PHE A 146 -3.30 2.78 19.81
CA PHE A 146 -4.31 1.97 20.51
C PHE A 146 -4.95 0.90 19.61
N ILE A 147 -4.99 1.12 18.29
CA ILE A 147 -5.57 0.18 17.32
C ILE A 147 -4.78 -1.14 17.33
N GLU A 148 -3.47 -1.12 17.57
CA GLU A 148 -2.64 -2.33 17.67
C GLU A 148 -3.12 -3.30 18.75
N SER A 149 -3.75 -2.77 19.81
CA SER A 149 -4.26 -3.56 20.94
C SER A 149 -5.65 -4.16 20.71
N LEU A 150 -6.35 -3.76 19.65
CA LEU A 150 -7.71 -4.22 19.41
C LEU A 150 -7.74 -5.69 18.99
N LYS A 151 -8.67 -6.44 19.58
CA LYS A 151 -8.85 -7.86 19.28
C LYS A 151 -9.10 -8.08 17.78
N GLY A 152 -8.27 -8.92 17.17
CA GLY A 152 -8.40 -9.29 15.76
C GLY A 152 -7.57 -8.45 14.79
N VAL A 153 -6.90 -7.40 15.27
CA VAL A 153 -5.89 -6.66 14.50
C VAL A 153 -4.66 -7.55 14.33
N LEU A 154 -4.20 -7.69 13.09
CA LEU A 154 -3.02 -8.47 12.70
C LEU A 154 -1.76 -7.60 12.58
N GLY A 155 -1.94 -6.30 12.34
CA GLY A 155 -0.85 -5.35 12.20
C GLY A 155 -1.34 -4.04 11.62
N THR A 156 -0.50 -3.03 11.76
CA THR A 156 -0.80 -1.65 11.41
C THR A 156 0.43 -0.99 10.78
N TYR A 157 0.24 0.00 9.92
CA TYR A 157 1.33 0.82 9.42
C TYR A 157 0.79 2.12 8.83
N ALA A 158 1.66 3.11 8.68
CA ALA A 158 1.32 4.35 8.00
C ALA A 158 2.01 4.46 6.64
N LYS A 159 1.27 4.97 5.65
CA LYS A 159 1.78 5.36 4.33
C LYS A 159 1.23 6.73 3.98
N LYS A 160 2.10 7.72 3.84
CA LYS A 160 1.74 9.14 3.66
C LYS A 160 0.75 9.59 4.76
N SER A 161 -0.43 10.06 4.37
CA SER A 161 -1.51 10.54 5.24
C SER A 161 -2.57 9.46 5.52
N VAL A 162 -2.22 8.18 5.33
CA VAL A 162 -3.13 7.05 5.49
C VAL A 162 -2.54 6.07 6.47
N TYR A 163 -3.30 5.80 7.53
CA TYR A 163 -3.04 4.73 8.46
C TYR A 163 -3.81 3.50 8.00
N LEU A 164 -3.14 2.36 7.94
CA LEU A 164 -3.74 1.09 7.54
C LEU A 164 -3.65 0.09 8.69
N THR A 165 -4.71 -0.67 8.88
CA THR A 165 -4.73 -1.84 9.75
C THR A 165 -5.36 -3.02 9.03
N VAL A 166 -4.83 -4.22 9.27
CA VAL A 166 -5.40 -5.47 8.77
C VAL A 166 -6.08 -6.18 9.93
N VAL A 167 -7.35 -6.55 9.74
CA VAL A 167 -8.21 -7.10 10.80
C VAL A 167 -8.83 -8.42 10.31
N LYS A 168 -8.90 -9.41 11.19
CA LYS A 168 -9.67 -10.64 10.93
C LYS A 168 -11.15 -10.30 10.73
N ASN A 169 -11.77 -10.85 9.70
CA ASN A 169 -13.17 -10.55 9.33
C ASN A 169 -14.15 -10.80 10.47
N ILE A 170 -13.89 -11.81 11.31
CA ILE A 170 -14.70 -12.11 12.50
C ILE A 170 -14.75 -10.97 13.54
N HIS A 171 -13.78 -10.05 13.52
CA HIS A 171 -13.68 -8.93 14.46
C HIS A 171 -13.93 -7.57 13.80
N ILE A 172 -14.18 -7.51 12.49
CA ILE A 172 -14.25 -6.26 11.74
C ILE A 172 -15.31 -5.30 12.30
N ARG A 173 -16.51 -5.80 12.61
CA ARG A 173 -17.61 -4.98 13.14
C ARG A 173 -17.22 -4.30 14.46
N ALA A 174 -16.69 -5.09 15.40
CA ALA A 174 -16.27 -4.57 16.70
C ALA A 174 -15.17 -3.51 16.59
N VAL A 175 -14.21 -3.70 15.67
CA VAL A 175 -13.16 -2.72 15.41
C VAL A 175 -13.75 -1.45 14.80
N LEU A 176 -14.60 -1.55 13.78
CA LEU A 176 -15.24 -0.38 13.15
C LEU A 176 -16.06 0.44 14.14
N ASP A 177 -16.83 -0.22 15.00
CA ASP A 177 -17.64 0.44 16.02
C ASP A 177 -16.76 1.19 17.03
N LYS A 178 -15.63 0.61 17.42
CA LYS A 178 -14.66 1.28 18.30
C LYS A 178 -14.05 2.49 17.59
N LEU A 179 -13.61 2.37 16.35
CA LEU A 179 -13.02 3.48 15.59
C LEU A 179 -14.01 4.64 15.41
N ARG A 180 -15.27 4.34 15.08
CA ARG A 180 -16.32 5.36 14.92
C ARG A 180 -16.66 6.05 16.23
N LYS A 181 -16.61 5.33 17.37
CA LYS A 181 -16.79 5.94 18.71
C LYS A 181 -15.67 6.92 19.06
N GLU A 182 -14.46 6.69 18.56
CA GLU A 182 -13.33 7.63 18.67
C GLU A 182 -13.41 8.79 17.64
N GLY A 183 -14.52 8.93 16.91
CA GLY A 183 -14.73 9.99 15.93
C GLY A 183 -13.97 9.80 14.60
N LEU A 184 -13.47 8.59 14.33
CA LEU A 184 -12.73 8.28 13.11
C LEU A 184 -13.65 7.82 11.98
N ASP A 185 -13.24 8.06 10.73
CA ASP A 185 -13.97 7.66 9.51
C ASP A 185 -13.25 6.54 8.75
N PRO A 186 -13.49 5.25 9.12
CA PRO A 186 -12.82 4.11 8.51
C PRO A 186 -13.36 3.74 7.12
N GLN A 187 -12.45 3.60 6.16
CA GLN A 187 -12.72 2.99 4.86
C GLN A 187 -12.28 1.53 4.88
N ILE A 188 -13.07 0.63 4.28
CA ILE A 188 -12.83 -0.82 4.30
C ILE A 188 -12.46 -1.29 2.89
N PHE A 189 -11.42 -2.12 2.81
CA PHE A 189 -10.92 -2.72 1.58
C PHE A 189 -10.66 -4.21 1.77
N THR A 190 -10.64 -4.94 0.65
CA THR A 190 -10.21 -6.33 0.57
C THR A 190 -8.89 -6.42 -0.21
N ILE A 191 -8.09 -7.44 0.08
CA ILE A 191 -6.87 -7.71 -0.68
C ILE A 191 -7.27 -8.39 -2.00
N SER A 192 -6.90 -7.80 -3.14
CA SER A 192 -7.19 -8.40 -4.45
C SER A 192 -6.28 -9.61 -4.70
N GLU A 193 -6.89 -10.73 -5.10
CA GLU A 193 -6.14 -11.94 -5.49
C GLU A 193 -5.69 -11.90 -6.96
N ASN A 194 -6.22 -10.97 -7.75
CA ASN A 194 -5.96 -10.85 -9.18
C ASN A 194 -5.27 -9.52 -9.51
N GLY A 195 -4.29 -9.59 -10.42
CA GLY A 195 -3.75 -8.43 -11.11
C GLY A 195 -4.57 -8.14 -12.36
N ILE A 196 -4.42 -6.93 -12.93
CA ILE A 196 -5.20 -6.52 -14.11
C ILE A 196 -4.82 -7.34 -15.37
N GLY A 197 -3.62 -7.91 -15.41
CA GLY A 197 -3.11 -8.68 -16.56
C GLY A 197 -3.51 -10.16 -16.60
N GLY A 198 -4.58 -10.53 -15.90
CA GLY A 198 -5.16 -11.89 -15.92
C GLY A 198 -6.27 -12.09 -16.96
N LEU A 199 -6.33 -11.23 -18.00
CA LEU A 199 -7.13 -11.44 -19.22
C LEU A 199 -6.25 -12.04 -20.31
#